data_AF-A0A3A9J4U0-F1
#
_entry.id   AF-A0A3A9J4U0-F1
#
_cell.length_a   1.000
_cell.length_b   1.000
_cell.length_c   1.000
_cell.angle_alpha   90.00
_cell.angle_beta   90.00
_cell.angle_gamma   90.00
#
_symmetry.space_group_name_H-M   'P 1'
#
loop_
_entity.id
_entity.type
_entity.pdbx_description
1 polymer ?
#
loop_
_entity_poly.entity_id
_entity_poly.type
_entity_poly.pdbx_seq_one_letter_code
_entity_poly.pdbx_strand_id
1 'polypeptide(L)'
;MTPPFTLGRRAALLGAAALLAAPSLARAAAGTGLPCPARPGEITGLLLQGGGGPSGAVAVFGQAFRPGDLPAGHVLEARLTNGGALPVQLDIRNRHPDGSARLALVALATPALGQGQVAGVMLSARPGQQPAAAPPQAGGR
;
A
#
# COMPACT_ATOMS: atom_id res chain seq x y z
N MET A 1 -57.72 51.24 -40.07
CA MET A 1 -56.92 52.48 -40.06
C MET A 1 -56.02 52.44 -38.83
N THR A 2 -54.88 51.75 -38.95
CA THR A 2 -53.75 51.75 -37.99
C THR A 2 -52.86 52.94 -38.29
N PRO A 3 -52.25 53.62 -37.29
CA PRO A 3 -50.92 53.23 -36.77
C PRO A 3 -50.65 53.73 -35.32
N PRO A 4 -49.39 53.85 -34.82
CA PRO A 4 -48.41 52.82 -34.45
C PRO A 4 -47.90 53.02 -32.99
N PHE A 5 -46.98 52.18 -32.50
CA PHE A 5 -45.69 52.58 -31.87
C PHE A 5 -45.08 51.50 -30.98
N THR A 6 -43.75 51.58 -30.93
CA THR A 6 -42.75 50.57 -30.62
C THR A 6 -42.35 50.55 -29.14
N LEU A 7 -41.74 49.43 -28.74
CA LEU A 7 -40.63 49.29 -27.77
C LEU A 7 -40.95 49.34 -26.26
N GLY A 8 -40.73 48.20 -25.60
CA GLY A 8 -40.79 48.08 -24.14
C GLY A 8 -39.88 46.99 -23.62
N ARG A 9 -38.58 47.30 -23.56
CA ARG A 9 -37.49 46.51 -23.00
C ARG A 9 -37.74 46.25 -21.51
N ARG A 10 -37.89 45.00 -21.08
CA ARG A 10 -37.72 44.60 -19.67
C ARG A 10 -36.91 43.32 -19.56
N ALA A 11 -35.63 43.51 -19.27
CA ALA A 11 -34.73 42.47 -18.79
C ALA A 11 -35.20 42.01 -17.40
N ALA A 12 -35.42 40.72 -17.24
CA ALA A 12 -35.56 40.08 -15.93
C ALA A 12 -34.30 39.24 -15.69
N LEU A 13 -33.44 39.78 -14.82
CA LEU A 13 -32.30 39.11 -14.21
C LEU A 13 -32.82 38.09 -13.20
N LEU A 14 -32.54 36.81 -13.43
CA LEU A 14 -32.49 35.73 -12.43
C LEU A 14 -31.22 34.94 -12.81
N GLY A 15 -30.07 35.12 -12.18
CA GLY A 15 -29.87 34.88 -10.74
C GLY A 15 -29.51 33.41 -10.49
N ALA A 16 -28.63 32.80 -11.31
CA ALA A 16 -28.16 31.44 -11.08
C ALA A 16 -27.00 31.45 -10.06
N ALA A 17 -27.30 31.08 -8.82
CA ALA A 17 -26.31 30.87 -7.77
C ALA A 17 -25.42 29.66 -8.13
N ALA A 18 -24.17 29.92 -8.48
CA ALA A 18 -23.17 28.88 -8.68
C ALA A 18 -22.80 28.27 -7.32
N LEU A 19 -23.24 27.04 -7.06
CA LEU A 19 -22.75 26.25 -5.93
C LEU A 19 -21.25 25.98 -6.11
N LEU A 20 -20.43 26.61 -5.26
CA LEU A 20 -19.03 26.27 -5.08
C LEU A 20 -18.96 24.87 -4.45
N ALA A 21 -18.72 23.85 -5.27
CA ALA A 21 -18.35 22.52 -4.81
C ALA A 21 -16.93 22.58 -4.18
N ALA A 22 -16.87 22.67 -2.86
CA ALA A 22 -15.60 22.52 -2.14
C ALA A 22 -15.12 21.06 -2.26
N PRO A 23 -13.86 20.79 -2.67
CA PRO A 23 -13.31 19.45 -2.57
C PRO A 23 -13.11 19.13 -1.09
N SER A 24 -13.90 18.19 -0.58
CA SER A 24 -13.69 17.61 0.74
C SER A 24 -12.33 16.91 0.75
N LEU A 25 -11.34 17.53 1.38
CA LEU A 25 -10.10 16.88 1.80
C LEU A 25 -10.49 15.81 2.83
N ALA A 26 -10.84 14.62 2.35
CA ALA A 26 -10.90 13.43 3.18
C ALA A 26 -9.49 13.20 3.73
N ARG A 27 -9.26 13.74 4.93
CA ARG A 27 -8.07 13.46 5.72
C ARG A 27 -8.13 11.98 6.04
N ALA A 28 -7.37 11.17 5.30
CA ALA A 28 -7.14 9.79 5.69
C ALA A 28 -6.62 9.81 7.12
N ALA A 29 -7.43 9.30 8.06
CA ALA A 29 -6.98 9.06 9.40
C ALA A 29 -5.80 8.09 9.27
N ALA A 30 -4.60 8.54 9.62
CA ALA A 30 -3.47 7.66 9.84
C ALA A 30 -3.78 6.87 11.12
N GLY A 31 -4.63 5.85 10.98
CA GLY A 31 -5.04 5.01 12.09
C GLY A 31 -3.84 4.20 12.54
N THR A 32 -3.61 4.20 13.86
CA THR A 32 -2.86 3.18 14.62
C THR A 32 -3.54 1.80 14.58
N GLY A 33 -4.30 1.51 13.51
CA GLY A 33 -4.94 0.23 13.27
C GLY A 33 -4.04 -0.66 12.43
N LEU A 34 -4.23 -1.98 12.57
CA LEU A 34 -3.64 -2.95 11.66
C LEU A 34 -4.02 -2.58 10.21
N PRO A 35 -3.05 -2.40 9.29
CA PRO A 35 -3.37 -2.08 7.91
C PRO A 35 -4.22 -3.19 7.28
N CYS A 36 -5.30 -2.84 6.61
CA CYS A 36 -6.12 -3.80 5.88
C CYS A 36 -5.82 -3.71 4.38
N PRO A 37 -5.66 -4.85 3.67
CA PRO A 37 -5.59 -4.86 2.21
C PRO A 37 -6.84 -4.21 1.60
N ALA A 38 -6.65 -3.14 0.82
CA ALA A 38 -7.72 -2.38 0.17
C ALA A 38 -7.49 -2.20 -1.34
N ARG A 39 -6.27 -2.48 -1.83
CA ARG A 39 -5.91 -2.35 -3.24
C ARG A 39 -5.61 -3.70 -3.88
N PRO A 40 -5.81 -3.85 -5.19
CA PRO A 40 -5.38 -5.05 -5.91
C PRO A 40 -3.89 -5.33 -5.69
N GLY A 41 -3.57 -6.59 -5.39
CA GLY A 41 -2.21 -7.03 -5.11
C GLY A 41 -1.74 -6.82 -3.66
N GLU A 42 -2.50 -6.14 -2.80
CA GLU A 42 -2.23 -6.13 -1.35
C GLU A 42 -2.67 -7.46 -0.73
N ILE A 43 -1.81 -8.05 0.10
CA ILE A 43 -1.96 -9.41 0.63
C ILE A 43 -2.23 -9.39 2.13
N THR A 44 -1.37 -8.74 2.91
CA THR A 44 -1.43 -8.79 4.37
C THR A 44 -0.83 -7.52 4.96
N GLY A 45 -1.57 -6.90 5.87
CA GLY A 45 -1.03 -5.85 6.72
C GLY A 45 -0.48 -6.39 8.03
N LEU A 46 0.59 -5.77 8.51
CA LEU A 46 1.33 -6.11 9.72
C LEU A 46 1.56 -4.86 10.56
N LEU A 47 1.77 -5.05 11.86
CA LEU A 47 2.32 -4.02 12.74
C LEU A 47 3.70 -4.48 13.22
N LEU A 48 4.71 -3.65 13.02
CA LEU A 48 6.02 -3.80 13.64
C LEU A 48 6.04 -2.97 14.91
N GLN A 49 6.34 -3.59 16.04
CA GLN A 49 6.56 -2.90 17.31
C GLN A 49 8.04 -2.90 17.65
N GLY A 50 8.58 -1.70 17.90
CA GLY A 50 9.98 -1.51 18.24
C GLY A 50 10.33 -2.00 19.63
N GLY A 51 11.43 -2.74 19.74
CA GLY A 51 12.08 -3.08 21.00
C GLY A 51 13.12 -2.06 21.47
N GLY A 52 13.34 -0.97 20.71
CA GLY A 52 14.40 0.02 20.99
C GLY A 52 15.78 -0.33 20.41
N GLY A 53 15.86 -1.33 19.52
CA GLY A 53 17.09 -1.73 18.84
C GLY A 53 17.47 -0.83 17.64
N PRO A 54 18.69 -0.98 17.10
CA PRO A 54 19.15 -0.22 15.93
C PRO A 54 18.42 -0.61 14.64
N SER A 55 18.48 0.25 13.62
CA SER A 55 17.98 -0.07 12.26
C SER A 55 18.70 -1.27 11.67
N GLY A 56 18.01 -2.06 10.83
CA GLY A 56 18.60 -3.17 10.09
C GLY A 56 18.50 -4.52 10.79
N ALA A 57 17.83 -4.60 11.93
CA ALA A 57 17.34 -5.88 12.43
C ALA A 57 16.41 -6.54 11.40
N VAL A 58 16.37 -7.87 11.39
CA VAL A 58 15.57 -8.64 10.45
C VAL A 58 14.53 -9.44 11.23
N ALA A 59 13.25 -9.18 10.95
CA ALA A 59 12.16 -9.98 11.46
C ALA A 59 11.91 -11.15 10.51
N VAL A 60 11.94 -12.39 11.02
CA VAL A 60 11.69 -13.60 10.24
C VAL A 60 10.43 -14.30 10.74
N PHE A 61 9.47 -14.53 9.84
CA PHE A 61 8.19 -15.15 10.20
C PHE A 61 7.62 -15.99 9.05
N GLY A 62 6.76 -16.95 9.39
CA GLY A 62 6.00 -17.72 8.41
C GLY A 62 4.77 -16.95 7.95
N GLN A 63 4.55 -16.88 6.64
CA GLN A 63 3.37 -16.28 6.03
C GLN A 63 2.60 -17.34 5.25
N ALA A 64 1.34 -17.53 5.61
CA ALA A 64 0.40 -18.30 4.81
C ALA A 64 -0.26 -17.39 3.77
N PHE A 65 -0.52 -17.95 2.58
CA PHE A 65 -1.11 -17.23 1.46
C PHE A 65 -2.37 -17.95 0.99
N ARG A 66 -3.38 -17.19 0.57
CA ARG A 66 -4.54 -17.75 -0.13
C ARG A 66 -4.14 -18.09 -1.57
N PRO A 67 -4.86 -19.02 -2.23
CA PRO A 67 -4.69 -19.25 -3.67
C PRO A 67 -4.77 -17.93 -4.45
N GLY A 68 -3.78 -17.66 -5.28
CA GLY A 68 -3.68 -16.44 -6.09
C GLY A 68 -3.05 -15.22 -5.41
N ASP A 69 -2.79 -15.20 -4.10
CA ASP A 69 -2.23 -14.02 -3.41
C ASP A 69 -0.83 -13.66 -3.92
N LEU A 70 0.01 -14.66 -4.14
CA LEU A 70 1.35 -14.51 -4.71
C LEU A 70 1.54 -15.50 -5.86
N PRO A 71 1.14 -15.13 -7.10
CA PRO A 71 1.25 -16.00 -8.25
C PRO A 71 2.71 -16.32 -8.61
N ALA A 72 2.92 -17.35 -9.45
CA ALA A 72 4.23 -17.61 -10.02
C ALA A 72 4.71 -16.39 -10.85
N GLY A 73 6.02 -16.12 -10.85
CA GLY A 73 6.60 -14.96 -11.53
C GLY A 73 6.26 -13.60 -10.90
N HIS A 74 5.75 -13.59 -9.67
CA HIS A 74 5.57 -12.38 -8.86
C HIS A 74 6.55 -12.38 -7.68
N VAL A 75 6.84 -11.18 -7.19
CA VAL A 75 7.64 -10.90 -6.00
C VAL A 75 6.79 -10.37 -4.88
N LEU A 76 7.25 -10.60 -3.65
CA LEU A 76 6.69 -9.98 -2.47
C LEU A 76 7.39 -8.63 -2.25
N GLU A 77 6.61 -7.57 -2.13
CA GLU A 77 7.06 -6.26 -1.68
C GLU A 77 6.54 -5.99 -0.28
N ALA A 78 7.33 -5.27 0.52
CA ALA A 78 6.91 -4.74 1.80
C ALA A 78 7.04 -3.22 1.78
N ARG A 79 5.98 -2.52 2.22
CA ARG A 79 5.98 -1.06 2.33
C ARG A 79 5.40 -0.63 3.66
N LEU A 80 6.05 0.34 4.28
CA LEU A 80 5.47 1.09 5.38
C LEU A 80 4.25 1.85 4.89
N THR A 81 3.23 1.97 5.74
CA THR A 81 2.02 2.75 5.42
C THR A 81 2.29 4.23 5.22
N ASN A 82 3.43 4.74 5.70
CA ASN A 82 3.92 6.10 5.45
C ASN A 82 4.72 6.25 4.14
N GLY A 83 4.87 5.18 3.35
CA GLY A 83 5.42 5.21 1.99
C GLY A 83 6.83 4.64 1.80
N GLY A 84 7.56 4.30 2.88
CA GLY A 84 8.91 3.72 2.76
C GLY A 84 8.89 2.25 2.33
N ALA A 85 9.71 1.87 1.35
CA ALA A 85 9.89 0.45 1.00
C ALA A 85 10.81 -0.24 2.02
N LEU A 86 10.51 -1.49 2.34
CA LEU A 86 11.33 -2.33 3.21
C LEU A 86 11.93 -3.48 2.39
N PRO A 87 13.26 -3.72 2.47
CA PRO A 87 13.87 -4.91 1.90
C PRO A 87 13.23 -6.17 2.49
N VAL A 88 12.81 -7.09 1.62
CA VAL A 88 12.20 -8.35 2.00
C VAL A 88 12.78 -9.50 1.18
N GLN A 89 13.10 -10.60 1.85
CA GLN A 89 13.44 -11.86 1.22
C GLN A 89 12.32 -12.87 1.49
N LEU A 90 12.03 -13.66 0.46
CA LEU A 90 10.99 -14.67 0.48
C LEU A 90 11.58 -16.03 0.15
N ASP A 91 11.30 -17.03 0.97
CA ASP A 91 11.58 -18.44 0.69
C ASP A 91 10.28 -19.25 0.70
N ILE A 92 9.81 -19.64 -0.49
CA ILE A 92 8.53 -20.37 -0.65
C ILE A 92 8.78 -21.84 -0.33
N ARG A 93 8.11 -22.33 0.73
CA ARG A 93 8.20 -23.73 1.16
C ARG A 93 7.20 -24.63 0.44
N ASN A 94 6.01 -24.11 0.16
CA ASN A 94 4.94 -24.85 -0.50
C ASN A 94 4.14 -23.94 -1.44
N ARG A 95 3.55 -24.54 -2.47
CA ARG A 95 2.67 -23.90 -3.45
C ARG A 95 1.29 -24.55 -3.46
N HIS A 96 0.28 -23.78 -3.84
CA HIS A 96 -1.05 -24.28 -4.18
C HIS A 96 -1.04 -24.95 -5.56
N PRO A 97 -2.09 -25.71 -5.93
CA PRO A 97 -2.18 -26.36 -7.26
C PRO A 97 -2.15 -25.38 -8.44
N ASP A 98 -2.56 -24.13 -8.24
CA ASP A 98 -2.50 -23.05 -9.25
C ASP A 98 -1.08 -22.46 -9.42
N GLY A 99 -0.09 -22.95 -8.66
CA GLY A 99 1.30 -22.48 -8.67
C GLY A 99 1.58 -21.28 -7.76
N SER A 100 0.55 -20.66 -7.17
CA SER A 100 0.72 -19.57 -6.22
C SER A 100 1.36 -20.05 -4.91
N ALA A 101 2.03 -19.16 -4.18
CA ALA A 101 2.62 -19.52 -2.89
C ALA A 101 1.51 -19.93 -1.91
N ARG A 102 1.78 -20.94 -1.08
CA ARG A 102 0.89 -21.38 0.01
C ARG A 102 1.47 -21.05 1.38
N LEU A 103 2.77 -21.31 1.54
CA LEU A 103 3.52 -21.02 2.77
C LEU A 103 4.92 -20.58 2.39
N ALA A 104 5.39 -19.49 2.99
CA ALA A 104 6.75 -19.02 2.82
C ALA A 104 7.33 -18.52 4.15
N LEU A 105 8.66 -18.54 4.24
CA LEU A 105 9.40 -17.80 5.25
C LEU A 105 9.70 -16.40 4.70
N VAL A 106 9.34 -15.37 5.45
CA VAL A 106 9.54 -13.96 5.10
C VAL A 106 10.60 -13.38 6.03
N ALA A 107 11.67 -12.84 5.48
CA ALA A 107 12.68 -12.08 6.20
C ALA A 107 12.59 -10.61 5.81
N LEU A 108 12.18 -9.76 6.75
CA LEU A 108 11.90 -8.34 6.54
C LEU A 108 12.91 -7.49 7.30
N ALA A 109 13.60 -6.59 6.61
CA ALA A 109 14.45 -5.60 7.27
C ALA A 109 13.58 -4.56 7.97
N THR A 110 13.69 -4.47 9.30
CA THR A 110 12.88 -3.56 10.11
C THR A 110 13.55 -2.18 10.20
N PRO A 111 12.77 -1.08 10.15
CA PRO A 111 13.30 0.25 10.39
C PRO A 111 13.75 0.40 11.86
N ALA A 112 14.55 1.43 12.16
CA ALA A 112 14.79 1.82 13.55
C ALA A 112 13.47 2.29 14.16
N LEU A 113 12.98 1.55 15.16
CA LEU A 113 11.78 1.88 15.91
C LEU A 113 12.16 1.97 17.39
N GLY A 114 11.82 3.09 18.01
CA GLY A 114 11.95 3.27 19.46
C GLY A 114 11.14 2.22 20.22
N GLN A 115 11.45 2.02 21.49
CA GLN A 115 10.73 1.07 22.33
C GLN A 115 9.22 1.43 22.38
N GLY A 116 8.37 0.48 22.01
CA GLY A 116 6.91 0.68 21.95
C GLY A 116 6.41 1.48 20.74
N GLN A 117 7.30 1.99 19.89
CA GLN A 117 6.90 2.62 18.64
C GLN A 117 6.32 1.57 17.68
N VAL A 118 5.21 1.89 17.04
CA VAL A 118 4.55 0.99 16.09
C VAL A 118 4.64 1.56 14.67
N ALA A 119 4.92 0.69 13.70
CA ALA A 119 4.87 1.01 12.28
C ALA A 119 4.00 0.00 11.52
N GLY A 120 3.06 0.50 10.73
CA GLY A 120 2.25 -0.34 9.83
C GLY A 120 3.04 -0.73 8.58
N VAL A 121 2.92 -1.98 8.18
CA VAL A 121 3.53 -2.53 6.95
C VAL A 121 2.44 -3.20 6.13
N MET A 122 2.47 -3.03 4.82
CA MET A 122 1.65 -3.76 3.86
C MET A 122 2.56 -4.66 3.02
N LEU A 123 2.21 -5.94 2.95
CA LEU A 123 2.77 -6.89 2.01
C LEU A 123 1.94 -6.90 0.73
N SER A 124 2.60 -6.88 -0.43
CA SER A 124 1.93 -6.87 -1.73
C SER A 124 2.65 -7.74 -2.75
N ALA A 125 1.91 -8.32 -3.69
CA ALA A 125 2.49 -8.97 -4.87
C ALA A 125 2.71 -7.94 -5.98
N ARG A 126 3.84 -8.05 -6.68
CA ARG A 126 4.11 -7.33 -7.92
C ARG A 126 4.68 -8.29 -8.98
N PRO A 127 4.35 -8.15 -10.27
CA PRO A 127 5.03 -8.87 -11.33
C PRO A 127 6.55 -8.64 -11.26
N GLY A 128 7.34 -9.70 -11.34
CA GLY A 128 8.79 -9.60 -11.29
C GLY A 128 9.45 -10.88 -10.79
N GLN A 129 10.78 -10.93 -10.88
CA GLN A 129 11.57 -12.00 -10.28
C GLN A 129 12.20 -11.48 -8.99
N GLN A 130 12.12 -12.28 -7.92
CA GLN A 130 12.77 -11.93 -6.66
C GLN A 130 14.27 -11.92 -6.96
N PRO A 131 15.02 -10.86 -6.60
CA PRO A 131 16.46 -10.88 -6.74
C PRO A 131 16.97 -12.16 -6.06
N ALA A 132 17.64 -13.02 -6.81
CA ALA A 132 18.24 -14.23 -6.26
C ALA A 132 19.16 -13.81 -5.10
N ALA A 133 19.11 -14.55 -3.99
CA ALA A 133 20.01 -14.31 -2.87
C ALA A 133 21.44 -14.26 -3.41
N ALA A 134 22.15 -13.15 -3.15
CA ALA A 134 23.53 -13.03 -3.57
C ALA A 134 24.33 -14.20 -2.96
N PRO A 135 25.18 -14.91 -3.73
CA PRO A 135 26.00 -15.98 -3.18
C PRO A 135 26.81 -15.45 -2.00
N PRO A 136 27.04 -16.25 -0.95
CA PRO A 136 27.83 -15.82 0.19
C PRO A 136 29.19 -15.35 -0.32
N GLN A 137 29.49 -14.07 -0.08
CA GLN A 137 30.81 -13.52 -0.35
C GLN A 137 31.79 -14.33 0.49
N ALA A 138 32.55 -15.22 -0.16
CA ALA A 138 33.59 -15.99 0.51
C ALA A 138 34.61 -14.96 1.04
N GLY A 139 34.55 -14.71 2.35
CA GLY A 139 35.44 -13.78 3.02
C GLY A 139 36.88 -14.20 2.77
N GLY A 140 37.63 -13.33 2.09
CA GLY A 140 39.08 -13.41 2.04
C GLY A 140 39.61 -13.31 3.47
N ARG A 141 40.41 -14.31 3.86
CA ARG A 141 41.24 -14.26 5.05
C ARG A 141 42.38 -13.28 4.87
#